data_AF-A0A485LZJ4-F1
#
_entry.id   AF-A0A485LZJ4-F1
#
_cell.length_a   1.000
_cell.length_b   1.000
_cell.length_c   1.000
_cell.angle_alpha   90.00
_cell.angle_beta   90.00
_cell.angle_gamma   90.00
#
_symmetry.space_group_name_H-M   'P 1'
#
loop_
_entity.id
_entity.type
_entity.pdbx_description
1 polymer ?
#
loop_
_entity_poly.entity_id
_entity_poly.type
_entity_poly.pdbx_seq_one_letter_code
_entity_poly.pdbx_strand_id
1 'polypeptide(L)'
;MRTNSYAKFTLNGGKHIYSTAPQFANSELLVKLTAYEAVVLDENYREITAHPRLYGEEMAESMDWLPYLTQLSRRPAALKYTGIYPMLPDPVREFLSSCDYQAKKEVLRVLARLNLAPYYGSKGSPWIYWI
;
A
#
# COMPACT_ATOMS: atom_id res chain seq x y z
N MET A 1 0.59 -0.78 18.16
CA MET A 1 1.69 -0.89 17.18
C MET A 1 1.89 0.47 16.55
N ARG A 2 3.14 0.93 16.39
CA ARG A 2 3.42 2.24 15.81
C ARG A 2 3.76 2.11 14.32
N THR A 3 3.12 2.90 13.48
CA THR A 3 3.40 2.94 12.05
C THR A 3 4.53 3.93 11.72
N ASN A 4 5.17 3.73 10.57
CA ASN A 4 6.17 4.67 10.04
C ASN A 4 5.53 5.77 9.15
N SER A 5 6.36 6.56 8.47
CA SER A 5 5.92 7.64 7.56
C SER A 5 5.21 7.18 6.29
N TYR A 6 5.28 5.88 5.98
CA TYR A 6 4.49 5.21 4.94
C TYR A 6 3.35 4.39 5.55
N ALA A 7 2.95 4.69 6.79
CA ALA A 7 1.89 3.99 7.50
C ALA A 7 2.08 2.45 7.54
N LYS A 8 3.33 1.96 7.49
CA LYS A 8 3.67 0.53 7.62
C LYS A 8 3.97 0.18 9.06
N PHE A 9 3.64 -1.03 9.47
CA PHE A 9 4.07 -1.61 10.74
C PHE A 9 4.73 -2.96 10.49
N THR A 10 5.47 -3.45 11.49
CA THR A 10 6.19 -4.72 11.38
C THR A 10 5.77 -5.69 12.48
N LEU A 11 5.81 -6.98 12.16
CA LEU A 11 5.62 -8.10 13.07
C LEU A 11 6.84 -9.05 12.98
N ASN A 12 6.86 -10.06 13.86
CA ASN A 12 7.88 -11.10 13.88
C ASN A 12 9.32 -10.57 13.93
N GLY A 13 9.61 -9.69 14.90
CA GLY A 13 10.95 -9.10 15.06
C GLY A 13 11.39 -8.18 13.93
N GLY A 14 10.45 -7.66 13.12
CA GLY A 14 10.74 -6.74 12.02
C GLY A 14 10.74 -7.39 10.64
N LYS A 15 10.57 -8.71 10.55
CA LYS A 15 10.66 -9.47 9.29
C LYS A 15 9.43 -9.33 8.40
N HIS A 16 8.25 -9.25 9.01
CA HIS A 16 6.99 -9.21 8.26
C HIS A 16 6.44 -7.80 8.30
N ILE A 17 6.32 -7.16 7.14
CA ILE A 17 5.90 -5.77 6.99
C ILE A 17 4.48 -5.76 6.45
N TYR A 18 3.63 -4.93 7.05
CA TYR A 18 2.23 -4.77 6.67
C TYR A 18 1.91 -3.30 6.45
N SER A 19 1.12 -3.00 5.42
CA SER A 19 0.60 -1.66 5.22
C SER A 19 -0.65 -1.39 6.05
N THR A 20 -0.98 -0.11 6.17
CA THR A 20 -2.28 0.35 6.64
C THR A 20 -2.81 1.35 5.61
N ALA A 21 -3.72 2.26 5.98
CA ALA A 21 -4.06 3.38 5.11
C ALA A 21 -3.08 4.55 5.31
N PRO A 22 -2.69 5.29 4.25
CA PRO A 22 -1.73 6.40 4.33
C PRO A 22 -2.09 7.49 5.36
N GLN A 23 -3.38 7.65 5.69
CA GLN A 23 -3.86 8.57 6.71
C GLN A 23 -3.40 8.24 8.14
N PHE A 24 -2.98 7.01 8.39
CA PHE A 24 -2.46 6.55 9.69
C PHE A 24 -0.93 6.49 9.72
N ALA A 25 -0.26 7.37 8.96
CA ALA A 25 1.18 7.50 9.00
C ALA A 25 1.65 8.10 10.34
N ASN A 26 2.68 7.50 10.94
CA ASN A 26 3.21 7.86 12.26
C ASN A 26 2.17 7.80 13.39
N SER A 27 1.19 6.91 13.27
CA SER A 27 0.09 6.73 14.22
C SER A 27 0.26 5.44 15.02
N GLU A 28 -0.38 5.39 16.19
CA GLU A 28 -0.54 4.13 16.92
C GLU A 28 -1.86 3.47 16.52
N LEU A 29 -1.78 2.17 16.25
CA LEU A 29 -2.92 1.36 15.81
C LEU A 29 -2.97 0.04 16.59
N LEU A 30 -4.15 -0.53 16.63
CA LEU A 30 -4.38 -1.86 17.18
C LEU A 30 -4.30 -2.88 16.04
N VAL A 31 -3.73 -4.05 16.31
CA VAL A 31 -3.63 -5.14 15.34
C VAL A 31 -4.16 -6.40 15.97
N LYS A 32 -5.22 -6.95 15.38
CA LYS A 32 -5.79 -8.24 15.74
C LYS A 32 -5.16 -9.30 14.84
N LEU A 33 -4.44 -10.24 15.45
CA LEU A 33 -3.81 -11.36 14.74
C LEU A 33 -4.68 -12.60 14.84
N THR A 34 -5.00 -13.18 13.68
CA THR A 34 -5.68 -14.47 13.57
C THR A 34 -4.74 -15.49 12.92
N ALA A 35 -5.19 -16.74 12.77
CA ALA A 35 -4.41 -17.76 12.07
C ALA A 35 -4.17 -17.42 10.59
N TYR A 36 -5.08 -16.68 9.96
CA TYR A 36 -5.02 -16.42 8.52
C TYR A 36 -4.74 -14.96 8.17
N GLU A 37 -5.03 -14.03 9.08
CA GLU A 37 -5.02 -12.60 8.78
C GLU A 37 -4.42 -11.77 9.91
N ALA A 38 -3.79 -10.66 9.54
CA ALA A 38 -3.47 -9.53 10.39
C ALA A 38 -4.46 -8.39 10.08
N VAL A 39 -5.37 -8.12 11.03
CA VAL A 39 -6.42 -7.12 10.89
C VAL A 39 -6.02 -5.85 11.64
N VAL A 40 -6.00 -4.73 10.94
CA VAL A 40 -5.64 -3.42 11.46
C VAL A 40 -6.90 -2.72 11.94
N LEU A 41 -6.88 -2.25 13.18
CA LEU A 41 -7.99 -1.60 13.86
C LEU A 41 -7.60 -0.18 14.29
N ASP A 42 -8.57 0.73 14.24
CA ASP A 42 -8.45 2.06 14.84
C ASP A 42 -8.61 2.01 16.38
N GLU A 43 -8.53 3.19 17.02
CA GLU A 43 -8.70 3.33 18.47
C GLU A 43 -10.09 2.93 18.97
N ASN A 44 -11.10 2.95 18.09
CA ASN A 44 -12.48 2.55 18.36
C ASN A 44 -12.76 1.09 17.97
N TYR A 45 -11.72 0.28 17.73
CA TYR A 45 -11.82 -1.11 17.28
C TYR A 45 -12.52 -1.31 15.92
N ARG A 46 -12.58 -0.28 15.08
CA ARG A 46 -13.10 -0.38 13.72
C ARG A 46 -12.01 -0.86 12.78
N GLU A 47 -12.39 -1.77 11.89
CA GLU A 47 -11.48 -2.32 10.89
C GLU A 47 -11.09 -1.26 9.85
N ILE A 48 -9.78 -1.09 9.67
CA ILE A 48 -9.19 -0.22 8.65
C ILE A 48 -8.84 -1.06 7.41
N THR A 49 -8.10 -2.15 7.60
CA THR A 49 -7.66 -3.06 6.55
C THR A 49 -7.32 -4.43 7.13
N ALA A 50 -7.34 -5.46 6.30
CA ALA A 50 -6.91 -6.81 6.64
C ALA A 50 -5.92 -7.32 5.61
N HIS A 51 -4.85 -7.96 6.08
CA HIS A 51 -3.81 -8.57 5.26
C HIS A 51 -3.69 -10.05 5.59
N PRO A 52 -3.40 -10.93 4.61
CA PRO A 52 -3.03 -12.30 4.90
C PRO A 52 -1.80 -12.35 5.80
N ARG A 53 -1.82 -13.27 6.76
CA ARG A 53 -0.73 -13.42 7.71
C ARG A 53 0.50 -14.00 7.03
N LEU A 54 1.60 -13.26 7.09
CA LEU A 54 2.91 -13.69 6.62
C LEU A 54 3.55 -14.61 7.66
N TYR A 55 4.17 -15.68 7.17
CA TYR A 55 4.85 -16.72 7.94
C TYR A 55 6.26 -16.95 7.39
N GLY A 56 7.10 -17.59 8.20
CA GLY A 56 8.48 -17.91 7.85
C GLY A 56 9.50 -16.99 8.53
N GLU A 57 10.76 -17.26 8.22
CA GLU A 57 11.91 -16.51 8.75
C GLU A 57 12.44 -15.46 7.77
N GLU A 58 11.90 -15.43 6.55
CA GLU A 58 12.26 -14.52 5.48
C GLU A 58 11.62 -13.14 5.66
N MET A 59 12.23 -12.13 5.05
CA MET A 59 11.59 -10.81 4.96
C MET A 59 10.47 -10.85 3.93
N ALA A 60 9.27 -10.52 4.38
CA ALA A 60 8.08 -10.49 3.52
C ALA A 60 7.28 -9.22 3.77
N GLU A 61 6.66 -8.69 2.72
CA GLU A 61 5.83 -7.49 2.77
C GLU A 61 4.45 -7.77 2.17
N SER A 62 3.39 -7.45 2.92
CA SER A 62 2.01 -7.42 2.43
C SER A 62 1.55 -5.97 2.41
N MET A 63 1.58 -5.37 1.23
CA MET A 63 1.28 -3.96 1.04
C MET A 63 0.20 -3.72 -0.01
N ASP A 64 -0.83 -2.96 0.36
CA ASP A 64 -1.72 -2.34 -0.61
C ASP A 64 -1.13 -1.00 -1.05
N TRP A 65 -0.64 -0.94 -2.28
CA TRP A 65 0.02 0.24 -2.82
C TRP A 65 -0.94 1.26 -3.43
N LEU A 66 -2.18 0.88 -3.74
CA LEU A 66 -3.12 1.77 -4.44
C LEU A 66 -3.46 3.03 -3.62
N PRO A 67 -3.74 2.95 -2.30
CA PRO A 67 -3.96 4.14 -1.47
C PRO A 67 -2.75 5.10 -1.47
N TYR A 68 -1.55 4.58 -1.69
CA TYR A 68 -0.31 5.34 -1.64
C TYR A 68 0.00 6.10 -2.93
N LEU A 69 -0.75 5.90 -4.01
CA LEU A 69 -0.55 6.65 -5.27
C LEU A 69 -0.66 8.17 -5.06
N THR A 70 -1.55 8.63 -4.18
CA THR A 70 -1.66 10.05 -3.81
C THR A 70 -0.40 10.56 -3.12
N GLN A 71 0.23 9.74 -2.28
CA GLN A 71 1.49 10.09 -1.62
C GLN A 71 2.67 10.05 -2.59
N LEU A 72 2.69 9.05 -3.48
CA LEU A 72 3.68 8.93 -4.54
C LEU A 72 3.60 10.06 -5.55
N SER A 73 2.40 10.57 -5.84
CA SER A 73 2.24 11.74 -6.72
C SER A 73 2.89 13.00 -6.13
N ARG A 74 3.04 13.10 -4.81
CA ARG A 74 3.78 14.20 -4.17
C ARG A 74 5.29 14.02 -4.27
N ARG A 75 5.77 12.79 -4.44
CA ARG A 75 7.19 12.41 -4.54
C ARG A 75 7.41 11.41 -5.70
N PRO A 76 7.19 11.83 -6.96
CA PRO A 76 7.18 10.91 -8.11
C PRO A 76 8.53 10.21 -8.34
N ALA A 77 9.64 10.82 -7.92
CA ALA A 77 10.97 10.21 -8.02
C ALA A 77 11.12 8.93 -7.17
N ALA A 78 10.30 8.75 -6.13
CA ALA A 78 10.32 7.58 -5.27
C ALA A 78 9.67 6.35 -5.92
N LEU A 79 8.83 6.55 -6.96
CA LEU A 79 8.02 5.49 -7.56
C LEU A 79 8.85 4.27 -7.95
N LYS A 80 9.99 4.45 -8.64
CA LYS A 80 10.85 3.35 -9.11
C LYS A 80 11.47 2.49 -8.00
N TYR A 81 11.44 2.98 -6.76
CA TYR A 81 11.94 2.29 -5.58
C TYR A 81 10.82 1.68 -4.72
N THR A 82 9.58 1.70 -5.21
CA THR A 82 8.41 1.17 -4.50
C THR A 82 7.94 -0.15 -5.12
N GLY A 83 7.31 -1.00 -4.30
CA GLY A 83 6.87 -2.33 -4.72
C GLY A 83 5.79 -2.33 -5.80
N ILE A 84 5.05 -1.22 -5.98
CA ILE A 84 4.07 -1.09 -7.08
C ILE A 84 4.74 -0.95 -8.45
N TYR A 85 5.96 -0.42 -8.54
CA TYR A 85 6.59 -0.16 -9.83
C TYR A 85 6.77 -1.43 -10.69
N PRO A 86 7.30 -2.56 -10.18
CA PRO A 86 7.35 -3.80 -10.95
C PRO A 86 5.97 -4.41 -11.24
N MET A 87 4.93 -4.06 -10.47
CA MET A 87 3.55 -4.54 -10.68
C MET A 87 2.80 -3.77 -11.78
N LEU A 88 3.32 -2.62 -12.23
CA LEU A 88 2.69 -1.84 -13.31
C LEU A 88 2.90 -2.54 -14.67
N PRO A 89 1.89 -2.52 -15.57
CA PRO A 89 2.05 -3.02 -16.94
C PRO A 89 3.20 -2.33 -17.68
N ASP A 90 3.92 -3.07 -18.53
CA ASP A 90 5.07 -2.55 -19.29
C ASP A 90 4.80 -1.24 -20.01
N PRO A 91 3.68 -1.06 -20.74
CA PRO A 91 3.40 0.21 -21.43
C PRO A 91 3.30 1.39 -20.47
N VAL A 92 2.80 1.17 -19.25
CA VAL A 92 2.69 2.19 -18.21
C VAL A 92 4.06 2.53 -17.65
N ARG A 93 4.93 1.52 -17.44
CA ARG A 93 6.31 1.72 -16.96
C ARG A 93 7.15 2.49 -17.96
N GLU A 94 7.03 2.16 -19.25
CA GLU A 94 7.72 2.86 -20.35
C GLU A 94 7.26 4.31 -20.47
N PHE A 95 5.94 4.53 -20.48
CA PHE A 95 5.36 5.86 -20.51
C PHE A 95 5.78 6.71 -19.29
N LEU A 96 5.72 6.13 -18.09
CA LEU A 96 6.19 6.81 -16.90
C LEU A 96 7.70 7.06 -16.96
N SER A 97 8.51 6.19 -17.57
CA SER A 97 9.95 6.40 -17.67
C SER A 97 10.31 7.58 -18.59
N SER A 98 9.57 7.76 -19.69
CA SER A 98 9.78 8.86 -20.65
C SER A 98 9.27 10.22 -20.17
N CYS A 99 8.36 10.25 -19.20
CA CYS A 99 7.83 11.49 -18.62
C CYS A 99 8.87 12.26 -17.80
N ASP A 100 8.81 13.60 -17.86
CA ASP A 100 9.54 14.46 -16.93
C ASP A 100 8.92 14.42 -15.51
N TYR A 101 9.53 15.13 -14.56
CA TYR A 101 9.07 15.14 -13.18
C TYR A 101 7.62 15.64 -13.04
N GLN A 102 7.24 16.67 -13.79
CA GLN A 102 5.93 17.31 -13.68
C GLN A 102 4.85 16.45 -14.33
N ALA A 103 5.13 15.86 -15.48
CA ALA A 103 4.27 14.87 -16.14
C ALA A 103 4.06 13.63 -15.25
N LYS A 104 5.12 13.05 -14.68
CA LYS A 104 5.01 11.93 -13.72
C LYS A 104 4.06 12.25 -12.56
N LYS A 105 4.21 13.45 -11.99
CA LYS A 105 3.36 13.93 -10.89
C LYS A 105 1.89 14.00 -11.29
N GLU A 106 1.57 14.56 -12.46
CA GLU A 106 0.20 14.65 -12.93
C GLU A 106 -0.39 13.27 -13.28
N VAL A 107 0.38 12.40 -13.92
CA VAL A 107 -0.05 11.03 -14.23
C VAL A 107 -0.39 10.27 -12.94
N LEU A 108 0.48 10.32 -11.93
CA LEU A 108 0.21 9.68 -10.64
C LEU A 108 -1.00 10.29 -9.92
N ARG A 109 -1.24 11.60 -10.05
CA ARG A 109 -2.44 12.25 -9.52
C ARG A 109 -3.70 11.75 -10.21
N VAL A 110 -3.67 11.61 -11.53
CA VAL A 110 -4.80 11.08 -12.30
C VAL A 110 -5.06 9.63 -11.91
N LEU A 111 -4.02 8.78 -11.88
CA LEU A 111 -4.15 7.38 -11.45
C LEU A 111 -4.72 7.25 -10.04
N ALA A 112 -4.26 8.09 -9.11
CA ALA A 112 -4.80 8.12 -7.75
C ALA A 112 -6.29 8.49 -7.73
N ARG A 113 -6.71 9.49 -8.53
CA ARG A 113 -8.12 9.90 -8.62
C ARG A 113 -9.01 8.83 -9.24
N LEU A 114 -8.53 8.13 -10.27
CA LEU A 114 -9.26 7.05 -10.91
C LEU A 114 -9.46 5.86 -9.97
N ASN A 115 -8.45 5.53 -9.16
CA ASN A 115 -8.55 4.46 -8.16
C ASN A 115 -9.37 4.83 -6.92
N LEU A 116 -9.53 6.13 -6.63
CA LEU A 116 -10.38 6.62 -5.53
C LEU A 116 -11.84 6.82 -5.95
N ALA A 117 -12.17 6.67 -7.24
CA ALA A 117 -13.57 6.61 -7.66
C ALA A 117 -14.19 5.35 -7.04
N PRO A 118 -15.31 5.47 -6.29
CA PRO A 118 -15.89 4.33 -5.61
C PRO A 118 -16.34 3.31 -6.65
N TYR A 119 -15.60 2.20 -6.76
CA TYR A 119 -16.16 0.97 -7.27
C TYR A 119 -17.26 0.56 -6.30
N TYR A 120 -18.50 0.58 -6.76
CA TYR A 120 -19.64 0.07 -6.02
C TYR A 120 -19.36 -1.38 -5.62
N GLY A 121 -19.08 -1.59 -4.33
CA GLY A 121 -19.12 -2.90 -3.68
C GLY A 121 -18.07 -3.92 -4.11
N SER A 122 -16.87 -3.86 -3.54
CA SER A 122 -16.14 -5.09 -3.25
C SER A 122 -15.21 -4.89 -2.07
N LYS A 123 -15.46 -5.65 -0.99
CA LYS A 123 -14.43 -5.97 -0.01
C LYS A 123 -13.20 -6.51 -0.74
N GLY A 124 -12.04 -5.91 -0.48
CA GLY A 124 -10.73 -6.40 -0.89
C GLY A 124 -10.53 -6.49 -2.41
N SER A 125 -9.72 -5.59 -2.97
CA SER A 125 -9.25 -5.70 -4.36
C SER A 125 -8.61 -7.08 -4.60
N PRO A 126 -9.19 -7.96 -5.43
CA PRO A 126 -8.69 -9.33 -5.64
C PRO A 126 -7.44 -9.40 -6.52
N TRP A 127 -7.02 -8.28 -7.09
CA TRP A 127 -6.09 -8.22 -8.21
C TRP A 127 -4.61 -8.45 -7.84
N ILE A 128 -4.26 -8.51 -6.54
CA ILE A 128 -2.86 -8.63 -6.09
C ILE A 128 -2.49 -10.07 -5.68
N TYR A 129 -3.42 -11.04 -5.77
CA TYR A 129 -3.17 -12.43 -5.35
C TYR A 129 -2.80 -13.41 -6.49
N TRP A 130 -2.64 -12.94 -7.74
CA TRP A 130 -2.32 -13.80 -8.89
C TRP A 130 -1.15 -13.33 -9.76
N ILE A 131 -0.20 -12.58 -9.18
CA ILE A 131 1.12 -12.31 -9.78
C ILE A 131 2.22 -12.49 -8.75
#